data_AF-A0A533SHP0-F1
#
_entry.id   AF-A0A533SHP0-F1
#
_cell.length_a   1.000
_cell.length_b   1.000
_cell.length_c   1.000
_cell.angle_alpha   90.00
_cell.angle_beta   90.00
_cell.angle_gamma   90.00
#
_symmetry.space_group_name_H-M   'P 1'
#
loop_
_entity.id
_entity.type
_entity.pdbx_description
1 polymer ?
#
loop_
_entity_poly.entity_id
_entity_poly.type
_entity_poly.pdbx_seq_one_letter_code
_entity_poly.pdbx_strand_id
1 'polypeptide(L)' 'MTERIRILVTDDHAVVRGGLRLFLLAFPDLELVGEAIDGEEAVRFCAVNHP' A
#
# COMPACT_ATOMS: atom_id res chain seq x y z
N MET A 1 -18.25 -12.72 -4.95
CA MET A 1 -17.60 -11.52 -4.42
C MET A 1 -16.29 -11.38 -5.16
N THR A 2 -16.07 -10.29 -5.89
CA THR A 2 -14.77 -10.01 -6.49
C THR A 2 -13.80 -9.67 -5.37
N GLU A 3 -12.66 -10.35 -5.30
CA GLU A 3 -11.60 -10.00 -4.34
C GLU A 3 -11.07 -8.59 -4.64
N ARG A 4 -10.80 -7.82 -3.57
CA ARG A 4 -10.22 -6.48 -3.70
C ARG A 4 -8.75 -6.58 -4.14
N ILE A 5 -8.31 -5.61 -4.94
CA ILE A 5 -6.91 -5.46 -5.31
C ILE A 5 -6.16 -4.94 -4.09
N ARG A 6 -5.20 -5.73 -3.61
CA ARG A 6 -4.37 -5.38 -2.46
C ARG A 6 -3.26 -4.44 -2.93
N ILE A 7 -2.88 -3.49 -2.08
CA ILE A 7 -1.90 -2.44 -2.41
C ILE A 7 -0.93 -2.23 -1.26
N LEU A 8 0.35 -2.14 -1.59
CA LEU A 8 1.42 -1.61 -0.75
C LEU A 8 1.87 -0.25 -1.30
N VAL A 9 1.95 0.77 -0.45
CA VAL A 9 2.53 2.08 -0.82
C VAL A 9 3.96 2.17 -0.28
N THR A 10 4.93 2.47 -1.14
CA THR A 10 6.34 2.65 -0.75
C THR A 10 6.82 4.04 -1.11
N ASP A 11 7.21 4.83 -0.11
CA ASP A 11 7.75 6.20 -0.29
C ASP A 11 8.46 6.64 1.00
N ASP A 12 9.58 7.34 0.90
CA ASP A 12 10.37 7.83 2.06
C ASP A 12 9.75 9.07 2.72
N HIS A 13 8.74 9.70 2.10
CA HIS A 13 8.05 10.88 2.62
C HIS A 13 6.67 10.53 3.20
N ALA A 14 6.50 10.71 4.51
CA ALA A 14 5.24 10.45 5.20
C ALA A 14 4.03 11.25 4.64
N VAL A 15 4.27 12.47 4.13
CA VAL A 15 3.23 13.31 3.51
C VAL A 15 2.68 12.67 2.24
N VAL A 16 3.55 12.07 1.41
CA VAL A 16 3.15 11.41 0.16
C VAL A 16 2.32 10.16 0.47
N ARG A 17 2.78 9.32 1.41
CA ARG A 17 2.01 8.13 1.84
C ARG A 17 0.65 8.49 2.40
N GLY A 18 0.57 9.53 3.24
CA GLY A 18 -0.69 10.04 3.77
C GLY A 18 -1.66 10.50 2.68
N GLY A 19 -1.16 11.20 1.66
CA GLY A 19 -1.93 11.63 0.49
C GLY A 19 -2.44 10.46 -0.35
N LEU A 20 -1.57 9.48 -0.64
CA LEU A 20 -1.91 8.27 -1.38
C LEU A 20 -2.96 7.43 -0.64
N ARG A 21 -2.81 7.24 0.68
CA ARG A 21 -3.82 6.55 1.50
C ARG A 21 -5.19 7.20 1.39
N LEU A 22 -5.26 8.54 1.47
CA LEU A 22 -6.53 9.26 1.36
C LEU A 22 -7.12 9.14 -0.05
N PHE A 23 -6.29 9.22 -1.08
CA PHE A 23 -6.69 9.04 -2.48
C PHE A 23 -7.26 7.65 -2.74
N LEU A 24 -6.63 6.60 -2.21
CA LEU A 24 -7.05 5.21 -2.40
C LEU A 24 -8.44 4.91 -1.79
N LEU A 25 -8.88 5.67 -0.77
CA LEU A 25 -10.23 5.51 -0.20
C LEU A 25 -11.36 5.81 -1.20
N ALA A 26 -11.08 6.49 -2.31
CA ALA A 26 -12.05 6.75 -3.36
C ALA A 26 -12.37 5.50 -4.22
N PHE A 27 -11.60 4.42 -4.08
CA PHE A 27 -11.69 3.23 -4.92
C PHE A 27 -12.08 2.01 -4.07
N PRO A 28 -13.37 1.59 -4.07
CA PRO A 28 -13.87 0.53 -3.19
C PRO A 28 -13.36 -0.89 -3.55
N ASP A 29 -12.79 -1.05 -4.75
CA ASP A 29 -12.14 -2.25 -5.25
C ASP A 29 -10.67 -2.37 -4.81
N LEU A 30 -10.09 -1.34 -4.20
CA LEU A 30 -8.73 -1.33 -3.69
C LEU A 30 -8.67 -1.52 -2.17
N GLU A 31 -7.62 -2.17 -1.69
CA GLU A 31 -7.34 -2.37 -0.27
C GLU A 31 -5.87 -2.08 0.03
N LEU A 32 -5.61 -0.97 0.75
CA LEU A 32 -4.27 -0.68 1.24
C LEU A 32 -3.94 -1.63 2.40
N VAL A 33 -3.01 -2.56 2.17
CA VAL A 33 -2.62 -3.59 3.15
C VAL A 33 -1.35 -3.25 3.91
N GLY A 34 -0.60 -2.24 3.47
CA GLY A 34 0.61 -1.80 4.16
C GLY A 34 1.27 -0.57 3.54
N GLU A 35 2.27 -0.06 4.25
CA GLU A 35 3.16 1.02 3.82
C GLU A 35 4.61 0.60 4.08
N ALA A 36 5.54 1.10 3.26
CA ALA A 36 6.98 0.95 3.45
C ALA A 36 7.69 2.29 3.23
N ILE A 37 8.78 2.53 3.97
CA ILE A 37 9.58 3.76 3.85
C ILE A 37 10.73 3.63 2.84
N ASP A 38 11.08 2.41 2.46
CA ASP A 38 12.17 2.10 1.54
C ASP A 38 11.93 0.78 0.80
N GLY A 39 12.83 0.47 -0.13
CA GLY A 39 12.76 -0.76 -0.93
C GLY A 39 13.02 -2.03 -0.13
N GLU A 40 13.82 -2.00 0.93
CA GLU A 40 14.13 -3.19 1.72
C GLU A 40 12.92 -3.63 2.55
N GLU A 41 12.24 -2.66 3.19
CA GLU A 41 10.97 -2.88 3.87
C GLU A 41 9.89 -3.34 2.88
N ALA A 42 9.81 -2.73 1.70
CA ALA A 42 8.83 -3.13 0.69
C ALA A 42 9.02 -4.58 0.23
N VAL A 43 10.26 -5.00 -0.07
CA VAL A 43 10.56 -6.38 -0.49
C VAL A 43 10.23 -7.37 0.63
N ARG A 44 10.61 -7.07 1.88
CA ARG A 44 10.24 -7.91 3.04
C ARG A 44 8.73 -8.00 3.21
N PHE A 45 8.03 -6.88 3.08
CA PHE A 45 6.58 -6.86 3.17
C PHE A 45 5.94 -7.73 2.09
N CYS A 46 6.37 -7.60 0.84
CA CYS A 46 5.85 -8.38 -0.28
C CYS A 46 6.08 -9.88 -0.13
N ALA A 47 7.24 -10.29 0.40
CA ALA A 47 7.57 -11.69 0.62
C ALA A 47 6.64 -12.40 1.62
N VAL A 48 6.07 -11.65 2.58
CA VAL A 48 5.22 -12.20 3.64
C VAL A 48 3.73 -11.99 3.35
N ASN A 49 3.37 -10.83 2.81
CA ASN A 49 1.98 -10.39 2.77
C ASN A 49 1.34 -10.56 1.39
N HIS A 50 2.11 -10.72 0.31
CA HIS A 50 1.60 -10.80 -1.06
C HIS A 50 0.57 -9.70 -1.40
N PRO A 51 0.91 -8.41 -1.19
CA PRO A 51 0.07 -7.30 -1.60
C PRO A 51 -0.19 -7.32 -3.10
#